data_AF-A0A9N8CT71-F1
#
_entry.id   AF-A0A9N8CT71-F1
#
_cell.length_a   1.000
_cell.length_b   1.000
_cell.length_c   1.000
_cell.angle_alpha   90.00
_cell.angle_beta   90.00
_cell.angle_gamma   90.00
#
_symmetry.space_group_name_H-M   'P 1'
#
loop_
_entity.id
_entity.type
_entity.pdbx_description
1 polymer ?
#
loop_
_entity_poly.entity_id
_entity_poly.type
_entity_poly.pdbx_seq_one_letter_code
_entity_poly.pdbx_strand_id
1 'polypeptide(L)'
;MSEKKLSRRSFLAAGSALVVLHSPISRALESSGSVNIQDYNPKDWVASFRQAFTEGQTVVVPEGLECKNINTAIVIPPGKTLSVQGRISGNGRGRFVLQDGCKVMGEQGGSLRNVTLDVRGSDCVIKGIAMSGFAPVTQIYIGGKTSRLMRNLTIDDITVTRANYGILRQGFHNRMDGVKITNSRFSDLQGDAIEWNVAINDSNILISVHVIERINCTNGNVNWGIGIGLAGSTYDNSYPEELAVKNFVVANITGSDCRQLVHVENGKHFVIRNITARNITPDFSKKAGIDNATVAIYGCDNFVIDNINMENSAGMLIGYGVIKGRYLSIPQNFKLNNIHLDNSKLEYKLRGIQISSGNATSFVAITNVAMKRATLELHNQPQHLFLRNIKVMQQSTTGPALKMHFDLRQDVRGKFMAKQDTLLSLANIHAVNETGQSSVDIDRINHQVVNVEAVNFRLPGQGR
;
A
#
# COMPACT_ATOMS: atom_id res chain seq x y z
N MET A 1 -39.60 43.25 0.39
CA MET A 1 -38.91 44.36 1.09
C MET A 1 -39.14 44.18 2.58
N SER A 2 -38.18 44.01 3.49
CA SER A 2 -36.73 43.98 3.47
C SER A 2 -36.31 43.11 4.67
N GLU A 3 -35.50 42.08 4.43
CA GLU A 3 -34.78 41.34 5.46
C GLU A 3 -33.80 42.27 6.19
N LYS A 4 -33.75 42.21 7.52
CA LYS A 4 -32.65 42.80 8.30
C LYS A 4 -31.65 41.71 8.65
N LYS A 5 -30.51 41.77 7.96
CA LYS A 5 -29.31 40.95 8.17
C LYS A 5 -28.73 41.16 9.58
N LEU A 6 -28.50 40.07 10.31
CA LEU A 6 -27.64 40.06 11.49
C LEU A 6 -26.17 40.06 11.04
N SER A 7 -25.38 41.01 11.53
CA SER A 7 -23.97 41.20 11.14
C SER A 7 -23.00 40.46 12.06
N ARG A 8 -21.83 40.13 11.52
CA ARG A 8 -20.70 39.32 12.06
C ARG A 8 -20.03 39.82 13.36
N ARG A 9 -20.66 40.68 14.18
CA ARG A 9 -20.05 41.29 15.38
C ARG A 9 -20.71 40.95 16.73
N SER A 10 -21.66 40.02 16.77
CA SER A 10 -22.38 39.63 18.00
C SER A 10 -22.05 38.22 18.53
N PHE A 11 -20.87 37.66 18.23
CA PHE A 11 -20.50 36.30 18.67
C PHE A 11 -19.20 36.18 19.47
N LEU A 12 -18.59 37.28 19.91
CA LEU A 12 -17.37 37.26 20.72
C LEU A 12 -17.40 38.37 21.78
N ALA A 13 -18.02 38.08 22.93
CA ALA A 13 -17.73 38.66 24.27
C ALA A 13 -18.90 38.38 25.24
N ALA A 14 -18.89 37.22 25.90
CA ALA A 14 -19.58 36.88 27.17
C ALA A 14 -19.65 35.34 27.29
N GLY A 15 -19.31 34.67 28.39
CA GLY A 15 -18.85 35.15 29.67
C GLY A 15 -17.85 34.17 30.28
N SER A 16 -16.88 34.76 30.97
CA SER A 16 -16.09 34.13 32.01
C SER A 16 -16.97 33.94 33.27
N ALA A 17 -16.54 33.02 34.13
CA ALA A 17 -17.05 32.71 35.46
C ALA A 17 -18.23 31.72 35.53
N LEU A 18 -17.90 30.43 35.66
CA LEU A 18 -18.75 29.44 36.30
C LEU A 18 -18.13 29.10 37.65
N VAL A 19 -18.92 29.38 38.69
CA VAL A 19 -18.63 29.27 40.12
C VAL A 19 -18.42 27.81 40.52
N VAL A 20 -17.35 27.57 41.27
CA VAL A 20 -17.00 26.29 41.91
C VAL A 20 -17.93 26.05 43.11
N LEU A 21 -18.88 25.12 42.98
CA LEU A 21 -19.59 24.55 44.12
C LEU A 21 -18.71 23.46 44.75
N HIS A 22 -18.29 23.69 45.99
CA HIS A 22 -17.56 22.73 46.81
C HIS A 22 -18.50 21.58 47.22
N SER A 23 -18.15 20.36 46.85
CA SER A 23 -18.67 19.13 47.46
C SER A 23 -17.50 18.29 47.99
N PRO A 24 -17.52 17.85 49.26
CA PRO A 24 -16.39 17.17 49.89
C PRO A 24 -16.46 15.67 49.60
N ILE A 25 -16.04 15.26 48.39
CA ILE A 25 -15.50 13.91 48.15
C ILE A 25 -14.28 14.08 47.23
N SER A 26 -13.22 14.63 47.80
CA SER A 26 -11.86 14.43 47.31
C SER A 26 -11.22 13.36 48.17
N ARG A 27 -11.09 12.14 47.62
CA ARG A 27 -9.96 11.24 47.88
C ARG A 27 -9.96 10.13 46.83
N ALA A 28 -8.81 9.99 46.18
CA ALA A 28 -8.43 9.02 45.15
C ALA A 28 -8.85 9.31 43.70
N LEU A 29 -8.04 10.11 43.02
CA LEU A 29 -7.52 9.85 41.67
C LEU A 29 -6.43 10.89 41.37
N GLU A 30 -5.32 10.79 42.10
CA GLU A 30 -4.05 11.13 41.47
C GLU A 30 -3.98 10.27 40.20
N SER A 31 -3.83 10.90 39.04
CA SER A 31 -3.57 10.16 37.81
C SER A 31 -2.40 9.25 38.08
N SER A 32 -2.61 7.93 38.07
CA SER A 32 -1.54 6.97 38.31
C SER A 32 -0.37 7.31 37.39
N GLY A 33 0.76 7.72 37.97
CA GLY A 33 1.90 8.22 37.22
C GLY A 33 2.53 7.17 36.30
N SER A 34 3.72 7.49 35.80
CA SER A 34 4.56 6.50 35.14
C SER A 34 5.13 5.53 36.18
N VAL A 35 5.11 4.24 35.89
CA VAL A 35 5.75 3.19 36.71
C VAL A 35 6.92 2.58 35.93
N ASN A 36 8.02 2.26 36.61
CA ASN A 36 9.17 1.62 36.00
C ASN A 36 9.06 0.11 36.17
N ILE A 37 9.20 -0.64 35.06
CA ILE A 37 9.09 -2.11 35.11
C ILE A 37 10.18 -2.76 35.98
N GLN A 38 11.30 -2.07 36.22
CA GLN A 38 12.38 -2.55 37.11
C GLN A 38 11.95 -2.71 38.57
N ASP A 39 10.89 -2.02 38.98
CA ASP A 39 10.37 -2.08 40.35
C ASP A 39 9.54 -3.36 40.61
N TYR A 40 9.32 -4.17 39.57
CA TYR A 40 8.53 -5.40 39.60
C TYR A 40 9.43 -6.65 39.51
N ASN A 41 8.83 -7.84 39.71
CA ASN A 41 9.56 -9.10 39.79
C ASN A 41 10.27 -9.47 38.47
N PRO A 42 11.62 -9.43 38.40
CA PRO A 42 12.36 -9.68 37.15
C PRO A 42 12.35 -11.16 36.73
N LYS A 43 11.84 -12.07 37.58
CA LYS A 43 11.71 -13.50 37.26
C LYS A 43 10.44 -13.81 36.46
N ASP A 44 9.45 -12.92 36.49
CA ASP A 44 8.21 -13.07 35.75
C ASP A 44 7.77 -11.72 35.16
N TRP A 45 8.31 -11.41 33.98
CA TRP A 45 7.97 -10.18 33.29
C TRP A 45 6.51 -10.13 32.83
N VAL A 46 5.87 -11.26 32.57
CA VAL A 46 4.46 -11.29 32.13
C VAL A 46 3.56 -10.85 33.27
N ALA A 47 3.73 -11.42 34.46
CA ALA A 47 2.99 -10.99 35.65
C ALA A 47 3.32 -9.53 36.00
N SER A 48 4.60 -9.15 35.92
CA SER A 48 5.06 -7.79 36.19
C SER A 48 4.41 -6.75 35.29
N PHE A 49 4.35 -6.99 33.97
CA PHE A 49 3.66 -6.06 33.06
C PHE A 49 2.17 -5.94 33.37
N ARG A 50 1.49 -7.05 33.69
CA ARG A 50 0.06 -7.02 34.06
C ARG A 50 -0.18 -6.19 35.32
N GLN A 51 0.67 -6.36 36.32
CA GLN A 51 0.61 -5.57 37.54
C GLN A 51 0.91 -4.10 37.26
N ALA A 52 2.00 -3.81 36.55
CA ALA A 52 2.39 -2.44 36.18
C ALA A 52 1.30 -1.69 35.42
N PHE A 53 0.61 -2.34 34.48
CA PHE A 53 -0.52 -1.71 33.79
C PHE A 53 -1.76 -1.53 34.67
N THR A 54 -1.91 -2.31 35.74
CA THR A 54 -2.98 -2.06 36.73
C THR A 54 -2.68 -0.80 37.53
N GLU A 55 -1.41 -0.57 37.86
CA GLU A 55 -0.97 0.48 38.79
C GLU A 55 -0.64 1.82 38.11
N GLY A 56 -0.10 1.83 36.89
CA GLY A 56 0.39 3.02 36.19
C GLY A 56 -0.38 3.37 34.91
N GLN A 57 -0.42 4.65 34.52
CA GLN A 57 -0.89 5.06 33.18
C GLN A 57 0.14 4.80 32.09
N THR A 58 1.43 4.93 32.44
CA THR A 58 2.55 4.61 31.56
C THR A 58 3.43 3.57 32.23
N VAL A 59 3.71 2.48 31.53
CA VAL A 59 4.71 1.49 31.95
C VAL A 59 5.99 1.73 31.17
N VAL A 60 7.07 2.02 31.88
CA VAL A 60 8.38 2.34 31.30
C VAL A 60 9.29 1.11 31.39
N VAL A 61 9.85 0.70 30.25
CA VAL A 61 10.98 -0.23 30.17
C VAL A 61 12.23 0.61 29.96
N PRO A 62 13.05 0.87 31.00
CA PRO A 62 14.14 1.83 30.92
C PRO A 62 15.29 1.33 30.06
N GLU A 63 16.14 2.27 29.64
CA GLU A 63 17.40 1.97 28.94
C GLU A 63 18.25 0.93 29.71
N GLY A 64 18.93 0.05 28.97
CA GLY A 64 19.79 -0.98 29.55
C GLY A 64 19.06 -2.21 30.12
N LEU A 65 17.73 -2.17 30.28
CA LEU A 65 16.96 -3.36 30.69
C LEU A 65 16.51 -4.20 29.49
N GLU A 66 16.64 -5.53 29.62
CA GLU A 66 15.97 -6.48 28.73
C GLU A 66 14.93 -7.33 29.48
N CYS A 67 13.65 -7.12 29.18
CA CYS A 67 12.55 -7.96 29.65
C CYS A 67 12.44 -9.21 28.76
N LYS A 68 12.96 -10.35 29.23
CA LYS A 68 13.01 -11.61 28.48
C LYS A 68 11.76 -12.47 28.65
N ASN A 69 11.65 -13.52 27.85
CA ASN A 69 10.65 -14.58 27.98
C ASN A 69 9.18 -14.13 27.90
N ILE A 70 8.89 -13.04 27.17
CA ILE A 70 7.50 -12.70 26.84
C ILE A 70 6.97 -13.75 25.86
N ASN A 71 6.18 -14.69 26.36
CA ASN A 71 5.76 -15.89 25.63
C ASN A 71 4.24 -16.08 25.57
N THR A 72 3.48 -15.12 26.12
CA THR A 72 2.02 -15.11 26.14
C THR A 72 1.49 -13.70 25.92
N ALA A 73 0.17 -13.57 25.82
CA ALA A 73 -0.50 -12.29 25.66
C ALA A 73 -0.51 -11.47 26.96
N ILE A 74 -0.18 -10.19 26.81
CA ILE A 74 -0.34 -9.14 27.81
C ILE A 74 -1.28 -8.11 27.19
N VAL A 75 -2.44 -7.89 27.81
CA VAL A 75 -3.39 -6.87 27.35
C VAL A 75 -2.97 -5.53 27.94
N ILE A 76 -2.80 -4.52 27.09
CA ILE A 76 -2.65 -3.12 27.51
C ILE A 76 -4.07 -2.56 27.68
N PRO A 77 -4.49 -2.18 28.90
CA PRO A 77 -5.80 -1.58 29.11
C PRO A 77 -6.01 -0.29 28.31
N PRO A 78 -7.27 0.08 28.00
CA PRO A 78 -7.57 1.27 27.19
C PRO A 78 -6.87 2.54 27.70
N GLY A 79 -6.37 3.35 26.76
CA GLY A 79 -5.72 4.64 27.02
C GLY A 79 -4.29 4.58 27.60
N LYS A 80 -3.78 3.39 27.95
CA LYS A 80 -2.46 3.26 28.59
C LYS A 80 -1.31 3.26 27.59
N THR A 81 -0.13 3.61 28.09
CA THR A 81 1.10 3.72 27.31
C THR A 81 2.14 2.69 27.75
N LEU A 82 2.75 1.99 26.78
CA LEU A 82 4.00 1.26 26.95
C LEU A 82 5.13 2.14 26.39
N SER A 83 5.99 2.67 27.25
CA SER A 83 7.21 3.37 26.83
C SER A 83 8.40 2.41 26.91
N VAL A 84 9.07 2.18 25.80
CA VAL A 84 10.19 1.25 25.67
C VAL A 84 11.44 2.06 25.32
N GLN A 85 12.37 2.11 26.26
CA GLN A 85 13.72 2.65 26.10
C GLN A 85 14.76 1.52 26.09
N GLY A 86 14.47 0.40 26.78
CA GLY A 86 15.25 -0.82 26.75
C GLY A 86 14.81 -1.80 25.66
N ARG A 87 14.78 -3.10 26.00
CA ARG A 87 14.41 -4.18 25.09
C ARG A 87 13.36 -5.10 25.70
N ILE A 88 12.42 -5.56 24.88
CA ILE A 88 11.51 -6.64 25.23
C ILE A 88 11.73 -7.80 24.26
N SER A 89 11.97 -9.00 24.79
CA SER A 89 12.30 -10.20 24.02
C SER A 89 11.37 -11.37 24.36
N GLY A 90 10.93 -12.06 23.32
CA GLY A 90 10.05 -13.22 23.41
C GLY A 90 10.52 -14.41 22.59
N ASN A 91 9.66 -15.43 22.52
CA ASN A 91 9.88 -16.65 21.71
C ASN A 91 9.00 -16.71 20.45
N GLY A 92 8.34 -15.61 20.09
CA GLY A 92 7.39 -15.53 18.97
C GLY A 92 5.93 -15.79 19.33
N ARG A 93 5.63 -16.27 20.55
CA ARG A 93 4.24 -16.42 21.04
C ARG A 93 3.75 -15.22 21.85
N GLY A 94 4.68 -14.45 22.42
CA GLY A 94 4.40 -13.27 23.21
C GLY A 94 3.82 -12.12 22.40
N ARG A 95 2.87 -11.39 23.00
CA ARG A 95 2.25 -10.23 22.36
C ARG A 95 1.76 -9.20 23.36
N PHE A 96 1.80 -7.93 22.96
CA PHE A 96 1.08 -6.85 23.64
C PHE A 96 -0.19 -6.53 22.85
N VAL A 97 -1.35 -6.70 23.48
CA VAL A 97 -2.66 -6.48 22.85
C VAL A 97 -3.12 -5.06 23.15
N LEU A 98 -3.16 -4.21 22.12
CA LEU A 98 -3.53 -2.80 22.24
C LEU A 98 -5.06 -2.66 22.14
N GLN A 99 -5.66 -2.08 23.19
CA GLN A 99 -7.06 -1.66 23.23
C GLN A 99 -7.21 -0.20 22.78
N ASP A 100 -8.45 0.33 22.81
CA ASP A 100 -8.73 1.70 22.39
C ASP A 100 -7.83 2.72 23.10
N GLY A 101 -7.22 3.65 22.34
CA GLY A 101 -6.37 4.72 22.85
C GLY A 101 -4.98 4.29 23.33
N CYS A 102 -4.58 3.02 23.15
CA CYS A 102 -3.27 2.55 23.61
C CYS A 102 -2.11 3.16 22.80
N LYS A 103 -0.98 3.38 23.48
CA LYS A 103 0.25 3.87 22.85
C LYS A 103 1.41 2.92 23.12
N VAL A 104 2.25 2.71 22.11
CA VAL A 104 3.56 2.05 22.24
C VAL A 104 4.61 3.00 21.67
N MET A 105 5.48 3.49 22.55
CA MET A 105 6.49 4.49 22.22
C MET A 105 7.87 3.88 22.37
N GLY A 106 8.62 3.77 21.29
CA GLY A 106 10.05 3.50 21.30
C GLY A 106 10.80 4.82 21.40
N GLU A 107 11.47 5.03 22.51
CA GLU A 107 12.34 6.20 22.73
C GLU A 107 13.77 5.67 22.95
N GLN A 108 14.80 6.48 22.70
CA GLN A 108 16.18 6.15 23.06
C GLN A 108 16.70 4.77 22.60
N GLY A 109 16.23 4.26 21.45
CA GLY A 109 16.66 2.96 20.92
C GLY A 109 15.83 1.75 21.40
N GLY A 110 14.67 2.00 21.99
CA GLY A 110 13.68 0.99 22.38
C GLY A 110 13.45 -0.08 21.31
N SER A 111 13.40 -1.35 21.71
CA SER A 111 13.26 -2.45 20.76
C SER A 111 12.45 -3.65 21.22
N LEU A 112 11.82 -4.31 20.25
CA LEU A 112 11.12 -5.58 20.41
C LEU A 112 11.83 -6.68 19.60
N ARG A 113 11.99 -7.86 20.19
CA ARG A 113 12.49 -9.05 19.50
C ARG A 113 11.55 -10.22 19.69
N ASN A 114 11.07 -10.81 18.60
CA ASN A 114 10.18 -11.97 18.64
C ASN A 114 8.94 -11.76 19.54
N VAL A 115 8.38 -10.55 19.53
CA VAL A 115 7.15 -10.16 20.22
C VAL A 115 6.29 -9.38 19.24
N THR A 116 5.00 -9.68 19.19
CA THR A 116 4.04 -9.00 18.30
C THR A 116 3.31 -7.88 19.04
N LEU A 117 3.13 -6.73 18.39
CA LEU A 117 2.14 -5.73 18.77
C LEU A 117 0.81 -6.08 18.09
N ASP A 118 -0.22 -6.34 18.88
CA ASP A 118 -1.51 -6.90 18.43
C ASP A 118 -2.62 -5.85 18.60
N VAL A 119 -2.92 -5.10 17.54
CA VAL A 119 -3.84 -3.96 17.54
C VAL A 119 -5.29 -4.43 17.42
N ARG A 120 -6.07 -4.21 18.49
CA ARG A 120 -7.50 -4.56 18.59
C ARG A 120 -8.43 -3.37 18.80
N GLY A 121 -7.88 -2.19 19.07
CA GLY A 121 -8.64 -0.96 19.34
C GLY A 121 -8.45 0.16 18.32
N SER A 122 -9.19 1.25 18.53
CA SER A 122 -9.09 2.53 17.82
C SER A 122 -8.09 3.45 18.49
N ASP A 123 -7.75 4.56 17.83
CA ASP A 123 -6.93 5.66 18.38
C ASP A 123 -5.56 5.19 18.92
N CYS A 124 -5.06 4.09 18.37
CA CYS A 124 -3.79 3.50 18.77
C CYS A 124 -2.62 4.23 18.10
N VAL A 125 -1.52 4.37 18.83
CA VAL A 125 -0.27 4.94 18.32
C VAL A 125 0.88 3.97 18.56
N ILE A 126 1.63 3.65 17.51
CA ILE A 126 2.90 2.93 17.60
C ILE A 126 3.95 3.82 16.97
N LYS A 127 4.98 4.22 17.75
CA LYS A 127 5.97 5.18 17.26
C LYS A 127 7.39 4.87 17.70
N GLY A 128 8.38 5.10 16.84
CA GLY A 128 9.79 5.18 17.24
C GLY A 128 10.43 3.86 17.65
N ILE A 129 9.79 2.72 17.39
CA ILE A 129 10.20 1.41 17.92
C ILE A 129 10.93 0.57 16.86
N ALA A 130 12.04 -0.05 17.24
CA ALA A 130 12.71 -1.05 16.43
C ALA A 130 12.14 -2.46 16.69
N MET A 131 11.88 -3.23 15.64
CA MET A 131 11.29 -4.57 15.73
C MET A 131 12.06 -5.57 14.88
N SER A 132 12.21 -6.79 15.38
CA SER A 132 12.97 -7.84 14.68
C SER A 132 12.61 -9.25 15.13
N GLY A 133 12.99 -10.22 14.29
CA GLY A 133 12.95 -11.63 14.62
C GLY A 133 11.92 -12.41 13.79
N PHE A 134 12.32 -13.62 13.40
CA PHE A 134 11.56 -14.51 12.52
C PHE A 134 10.61 -15.46 13.26
N ALA A 135 10.58 -15.45 14.59
CA ALA A 135 9.71 -16.35 15.34
C ALA A 135 8.21 -16.02 15.16
N PRO A 136 7.74 -14.76 15.26
CA PRO A 136 6.37 -14.42 14.92
C PRO A 136 6.17 -14.30 13.41
N VAL A 137 4.92 -14.49 12.96
CA VAL A 137 4.54 -14.26 11.57
C VAL A 137 4.65 -12.77 11.20
N THR A 138 4.31 -11.87 12.13
CA THR A 138 4.36 -10.41 11.92
C THR A 138 4.84 -9.68 13.17
N GLN A 139 5.47 -8.53 13.00
CA GLN A 139 5.80 -7.64 14.13
C GLN A 139 4.59 -6.86 14.61
N ILE A 140 3.75 -6.36 13.69
CA ILE A 140 2.49 -5.70 14.02
C ILE A 140 1.35 -6.46 13.36
N TYR A 141 0.41 -6.93 14.15
CA TYR A 141 -0.84 -7.53 13.69
C TYR A 141 -1.99 -6.57 13.93
N ILE A 142 -2.87 -6.40 12.94
CA ILE A 142 -4.03 -5.51 13.02
C ILE A 142 -5.29 -6.27 12.60
N GLY A 143 -6.29 -6.30 13.47
CA GLY A 143 -7.57 -6.93 13.16
C GLY A 143 -8.14 -7.72 14.33
N GLY A 144 -9.28 -8.36 14.14
CA GLY A 144 -10.10 -8.91 15.22
C GLY A 144 -11.15 -9.85 14.65
N LYS A 145 -11.71 -10.71 15.50
CA LYS A 145 -12.88 -11.52 15.12
C LYS A 145 -14.20 -10.78 15.32
N THR A 146 -14.18 -9.73 16.13
CA THR A 146 -15.36 -8.93 16.45
C THR A 146 -15.64 -7.93 15.33
N SER A 147 -16.86 -7.96 14.80
CA SER A 147 -17.32 -6.95 13.86
C SER A 147 -17.44 -5.60 14.54
N ARG A 148 -16.61 -4.66 14.11
CA ARG A 148 -16.62 -3.27 14.55
C ARG A 148 -15.92 -2.39 13.51
N LEU A 149 -16.18 -1.09 13.61
CA LEU A 149 -15.34 -0.07 13.00
C LEU A 149 -14.25 0.33 14.00
N MET A 150 -13.00 0.26 13.56
CA MET A 150 -11.83 0.81 14.24
C MET A 150 -11.39 2.08 13.53
N ARG A 151 -10.79 3.02 14.26
CA ARG A 151 -10.44 4.33 13.72
C ARG A 151 -9.04 4.78 14.13
N ASN A 152 -8.47 5.72 13.37
CA ASN A 152 -7.36 6.58 13.80
C ASN A 152 -6.10 5.83 14.24
N LEU A 153 -5.68 4.79 13.50
CA LEU A 153 -4.42 4.11 13.76
C LEU A 153 -3.26 4.92 13.21
N THR A 154 -2.27 5.22 14.06
CA THR A 154 -1.00 5.82 13.66
C THR A 154 0.15 4.87 13.93
N ILE A 155 0.92 4.56 12.89
CA ILE A 155 2.20 3.85 12.98
C ILE A 155 3.24 4.77 12.33
N ASP A 156 4.20 5.25 13.10
CA ASP A 156 5.13 6.29 12.66
C ASP A 156 6.56 5.97 13.07
N ASP A 157 7.52 6.21 12.18
CA ASP A 157 8.95 6.13 12.53
C ASP A 157 9.35 4.78 13.15
N ILE A 158 8.87 3.67 12.59
CA ILE A 158 9.29 2.33 13.02
C ILE A 158 10.40 1.78 12.12
N THR A 159 11.25 0.94 12.69
CA THR A 159 12.22 0.16 11.92
C THR A 159 11.94 -1.32 12.10
N VAL A 160 11.68 -2.03 11.01
CA VAL A 160 11.55 -3.48 11.02
C VAL A 160 12.68 -4.11 10.21
N THR A 161 13.40 -5.03 10.84
CA THR A 161 14.49 -5.75 10.18
C THR A 161 14.56 -7.21 10.57
N ARG A 162 14.97 -8.09 9.64
CA ARG A 162 15.19 -9.53 9.89
C ARG A 162 13.96 -10.18 10.54
N ALA A 163 12.84 -10.06 9.85
CA ALA A 163 11.55 -10.56 10.29
C ALA A 163 10.80 -11.23 9.14
N ASN A 164 9.68 -11.88 9.46
CA ASN A 164 8.73 -12.31 8.44
C ASN A 164 7.98 -11.08 7.90
N TYR A 165 6.78 -10.80 8.39
CA TYR A 165 6.06 -9.56 8.05
C TYR A 165 6.46 -8.40 8.96
N GLY A 166 6.46 -7.19 8.40
CA GLY A 166 6.48 -5.95 9.17
C GLY A 166 5.12 -5.67 9.80
N ILE A 167 4.16 -5.30 8.96
CA ILE A 167 2.78 -5.02 9.34
C ILE A 167 1.86 -5.96 8.58
N LEU A 168 0.95 -6.63 9.30
CA LEU A 168 -0.07 -7.49 8.72
C LEU A 168 -1.45 -7.11 9.27
N ARG A 169 -2.29 -6.60 8.39
CA ARG A 169 -3.71 -6.37 8.63
C ARG A 169 -4.53 -7.50 8.00
N GLN A 170 -5.50 -8.02 8.74
CA GLN A 170 -6.48 -9.00 8.25
C GLN A 170 -7.90 -8.50 8.51
N GLY A 171 -8.58 -8.01 7.46
CA GLY A 171 -9.81 -7.21 7.57
C GLY A 171 -11.15 -7.92 7.42
N PHE A 172 -11.18 -9.24 7.31
CA PHE A 172 -12.41 -9.97 6.99
C PHE A 172 -13.61 -9.68 7.92
N HIS A 173 -13.36 -9.42 9.21
CA HIS A 173 -14.43 -9.23 10.19
C HIS A 173 -14.66 -7.79 10.62
N ASN A 174 -13.71 -6.89 10.43
CA ASN A 174 -13.79 -5.53 10.97
C ASN A 174 -13.21 -4.52 10.00
N ARG A 175 -13.57 -3.25 10.21
CA ARG A 175 -13.19 -2.16 9.31
C ARG A 175 -12.24 -1.19 9.99
N MET A 176 -11.43 -0.51 9.20
CA MET A 176 -10.55 0.55 9.63
C MET A 176 -10.82 1.84 8.84
N ASP A 177 -10.90 2.96 9.54
CA ASP A 177 -11.02 4.29 8.94
C ASP A 177 -10.00 5.26 9.55
N GLY A 178 -9.24 5.97 8.71
CA GLY A 178 -8.24 6.93 9.16
C GLY A 178 -6.97 6.25 9.64
N VAL A 179 -6.18 5.70 8.72
CA VAL A 179 -4.90 5.06 9.01
C VAL A 179 -3.76 5.92 8.50
N LYS A 180 -2.70 6.05 9.30
CA LYS A 180 -1.44 6.65 8.89
C LYS A 180 -0.29 5.72 9.22
N ILE A 181 0.42 5.26 8.21
CA ILE A 181 1.68 4.53 8.34
C ILE A 181 2.75 5.39 7.68
N THR A 182 3.67 5.95 8.46
CA THR A 182 4.61 6.95 7.97
C THR A 182 6.04 6.78 8.47
N ASN A 183 7.00 7.36 7.74
CA ASN A 183 8.40 7.55 8.15
C ASN A 183 9.15 6.25 8.54
N SER A 184 8.68 5.10 8.06
CA SER A 184 9.17 3.79 8.50
C SER A 184 10.20 3.17 7.55
N ARG A 185 11.05 2.30 8.11
CA ARG A 185 12.05 1.51 7.37
C ARG A 185 11.78 0.02 7.50
N PHE A 186 11.78 -0.68 6.38
CA PHE A 186 11.61 -2.13 6.31
C PHE A 186 12.77 -2.75 5.54
N SER A 187 13.43 -3.74 6.15
CA SER A 187 14.63 -4.35 5.57
C SER A 187 14.75 -5.83 5.88
N ASP A 188 15.30 -6.61 4.95
CA ASP A 188 15.69 -8.01 5.20
C ASP A 188 14.50 -8.87 5.67
N LEU A 189 13.38 -8.76 4.97
CA LEU A 189 12.13 -9.44 5.31
C LEU A 189 11.90 -10.69 4.44
N GLN A 190 11.34 -11.73 5.06
CA GLN A 190 10.85 -12.92 4.35
C GLN A 190 9.40 -12.79 3.90
N GLY A 191 8.60 -12.03 4.64
CA GLY A 191 7.21 -11.70 4.29
C GLY A 191 7.13 -10.28 3.74
N ASP A 192 5.97 -9.67 3.88
CA ASP A 192 5.71 -8.35 3.32
C ASP A 192 6.10 -7.24 4.30
N ALA A 193 6.50 -6.08 3.78
CA ALA A 193 6.78 -4.94 4.66
C ALA A 193 5.47 -4.39 5.25
N ILE A 194 4.47 -4.14 4.41
CA ILE A 194 3.12 -3.75 4.82
C ILE A 194 2.11 -4.54 3.99
N GLU A 195 1.33 -5.40 4.64
CA GLU A 195 0.26 -6.16 3.99
C GLU A 195 -1.10 -5.78 4.59
N TRP A 196 -1.92 -5.13 3.77
CA TRP A 196 -3.26 -4.66 4.11
C TRP A 196 -4.33 -5.56 3.49
N ASN A 197 -4.41 -6.79 4.03
CA ASN A 197 -5.11 -7.90 3.38
C ASN A 197 -6.59 -8.01 3.76
N VAL A 198 -7.41 -8.34 2.75
CA VAL A 198 -8.87 -8.51 2.86
C VAL A 198 -9.50 -7.36 3.66
N ALA A 199 -9.08 -6.14 3.33
CA ALA A 199 -9.42 -4.91 3.99
C ALA A 199 -10.77 -4.37 3.48
N ILE A 200 -11.78 -5.23 3.59
CA ILE A 200 -13.13 -5.00 3.07
C ILE A 200 -13.67 -3.71 3.68
N ASN A 201 -13.88 -2.70 2.84
CA ASN A 201 -14.43 -1.42 3.26
C ASN A 201 -13.54 -0.64 4.26
N ASP A 202 -12.24 -0.95 4.35
CA ASP A 202 -11.27 -0.08 4.99
C ASP A 202 -11.07 1.17 4.10
N SER A 203 -10.91 2.34 4.72
CA SER A 203 -10.80 3.60 3.98
C SER A 203 -9.98 4.68 4.67
N ASN A 204 -9.64 5.73 3.91
CA ASN A 204 -8.88 6.90 4.38
C ASN A 204 -7.51 6.49 4.95
N ILE A 205 -6.72 5.81 4.12
CA ILE A 205 -5.42 5.24 4.48
C ILE A 205 -4.31 6.05 3.81
N LEU A 206 -3.31 6.43 4.60
CA LEU A 206 -2.05 7.00 4.11
C LEU A 206 -0.89 6.07 4.46
N ILE A 207 -0.17 5.61 3.45
CA ILE A 207 1.10 4.87 3.58
C ILE A 207 2.17 5.70 2.87
N SER A 208 3.09 6.30 3.63
CA SER A 208 3.97 7.31 3.03
C SER A 208 5.32 7.49 3.71
N VAL A 209 6.32 7.91 2.93
CA VAL A 209 7.68 8.20 3.43
C VAL A 209 8.33 6.93 3.98
N HIS A 210 8.50 5.93 3.11
CA HIS A 210 9.10 4.65 3.50
C HIS A 210 10.36 4.34 2.70
N VAL A 211 11.29 3.69 3.39
CA VAL A 211 12.39 2.96 2.75
C VAL A 211 12.13 1.47 2.90
N ILE A 212 12.04 0.77 1.76
CA ILE A 212 11.77 -0.66 1.70
C ILE A 212 12.90 -1.31 0.91
N GLU A 213 13.64 -2.23 1.53
CA GLU A 213 14.81 -2.84 0.91
C GLU A 213 14.92 -4.33 1.23
N ARG A 214 15.41 -5.12 0.26
CA ARG A 214 15.74 -6.54 0.45
C ARG A 214 14.55 -7.34 1.00
N ILE A 215 13.43 -7.25 0.29
CA ILE A 215 12.24 -8.05 0.59
C ILE A 215 12.29 -9.30 -0.29
N ASN A 216 12.65 -10.43 0.33
CA ASN A 216 13.00 -11.64 -0.40
C ASN A 216 12.53 -12.89 0.34
N CYS A 217 11.38 -13.42 -0.09
CA CYS A 217 10.84 -14.69 0.40
C CYS A 217 11.68 -15.86 -0.12
N THR A 218 12.56 -16.38 0.74
CA THR A 218 13.42 -17.53 0.44
C THR A 218 12.92 -18.84 1.05
N ASN A 219 12.00 -18.75 2.02
CA ASN A 219 11.45 -19.90 2.73
C ASN A 219 10.36 -20.66 1.95
N GLY A 220 9.94 -20.16 0.78
CA GLY A 220 8.98 -20.84 -0.10
C GLY A 220 7.50 -20.58 0.21
N ASN A 221 7.19 -19.65 1.13
CA ASN A 221 5.82 -19.25 1.38
C ASN A 221 5.21 -18.57 0.13
N VAL A 222 4.00 -19.00 -0.19
CA VAL A 222 3.24 -18.49 -1.34
C VAL A 222 2.68 -17.11 -1.02
N ASN A 223 2.70 -16.21 -2.00
CA ASN A 223 2.21 -14.83 -1.92
C ASN A 223 2.95 -13.95 -0.91
N TRP A 224 4.19 -14.29 -0.55
CA TRP A 224 5.04 -13.49 0.35
C TRP A 224 6.13 -12.74 -0.42
N GLY A 225 6.56 -11.63 0.14
CA GLY A 225 7.70 -10.83 -0.33
C GLY A 225 7.29 -9.61 -1.16
N ILE A 226 6.12 -9.05 -0.88
CA ILE A 226 5.62 -7.79 -1.40
C ILE A 226 6.13 -6.63 -0.52
N GLY A 227 6.45 -5.49 -1.12
CA GLY A 227 6.73 -4.27 -0.35
C GLY A 227 5.47 -3.78 0.39
N ILE A 228 4.50 -3.26 -0.35
CA ILE A 228 3.23 -2.74 0.17
C ILE A 228 2.09 -3.38 -0.61
N GLY A 229 1.26 -4.18 0.05
CA GLY A 229 0.04 -4.76 -0.51
C GLY A 229 -1.22 -4.17 0.10
N LEU A 230 -2.22 -3.87 -0.72
CA LEU A 230 -3.58 -3.53 -0.28
C LEU A 230 -4.60 -4.34 -1.08
N ALA A 231 -5.42 -5.12 -0.39
CA ALA A 231 -6.41 -5.98 -1.03
C ALA A 231 -7.81 -5.78 -0.44
N GLY A 232 -8.80 -5.59 -1.31
CA GLY A 232 -10.22 -5.77 -0.97
C GLY A 232 -10.59 -7.24 -0.80
N SER A 233 -11.87 -7.59 -1.00
CA SER A 233 -12.35 -8.98 -0.87
C SER A 233 -12.11 -9.82 -2.14
N THR A 234 -13.00 -9.72 -3.12
CA THR A 234 -13.06 -10.56 -4.32
C THR A 234 -13.36 -9.70 -5.54
N TYR A 235 -13.06 -10.23 -6.72
CA TYR A 235 -13.35 -9.58 -7.99
C TYR A 235 -14.80 -9.76 -8.43
N ASP A 236 -15.40 -8.69 -8.93
CA ASP A 236 -16.75 -8.63 -9.48
C ASP A 236 -16.83 -7.58 -10.61
N ASN A 237 -17.54 -7.88 -11.71
CA ASN A 237 -17.64 -6.99 -12.87
C ASN A 237 -18.56 -5.79 -12.65
N SER A 238 -19.31 -5.75 -11.55
CA SER A 238 -20.08 -4.58 -11.10
C SER A 238 -19.26 -3.62 -10.25
N TYR A 239 -18.04 -4.00 -9.84
CA TYR A 239 -17.15 -3.22 -8.99
C TYR A 239 -17.87 -2.71 -7.72
N PRO A 240 -18.36 -3.59 -6.84
CA PRO A 240 -19.08 -3.18 -5.64
C PRO A 240 -18.15 -2.40 -4.69
N GLU A 241 -18.59 -1.21 -4.29
CA GLU A 241 -17.79 -0.31 -3.46
C GLU A 241 -17.47 -0.95 -2.11
N GLU A 242 -18.45 -1.61 -1.49
CA GLU A 242 -18.39 -2.23 -0.18
C GLU A 242 -17.39 -3.39 -0.08
N LEU A 243 -16.98 -3.99 -1.19
CA LEU A 243 -15.97 -5.05 -1.20
C LEU A 243 -14.54 -4.53 -1.37
N ALA A 244 -14.37 -3.27 -1.75
CA ALA A 244 -13.08 -2.67 -2.05
C ALA A 244 -12.42 -2.03 -0.81
N VAL A 245 -11.09 -2.02 -0.82
CA VAL A 245 -10.28 -1.07 -0.06
C VAL A 245 -10.23 0.24 -0.83
N LYS A 246 -10.39 1.40 -0.17
CA LYS A 246 -10.60 2.65 -0.92
C LYS A 246 -10.13 3.92 -0.24
N ASN A 247 -10.12 5.02 -0.99
CA ASN A 247 -9.72 6.35 -0.51
C ASN A 247 -8.35 6.30 0.17
N PHE A 248 -7.35 5.80 -0.56
CA PHE A 248 -6.02 5.62 0.01
C PHE A 248 -4.91 6.23 -0.87
N VAL A 249 -3.80 6.53 -0.21
CA VAL A 249 -2.62 7.09 -0.85
C VAL A 249 -1.39 6.29 -0.44
N VAL A 250 -0.66 5.78 -1.44
CA VAL A 250 0.70 5.26 -1.28
C VAL A 250 1.65 6.27 -1.89
N ALA A 251 2.51 6.90 -1.07
CA ALA A 251 3.34 8.01 -1.55
C ALA A 251 4.77 8.02 -1.00
N ASN A 252 5.69 8.64 -1.74
CA ASN A 252 7.05 8.93 -1.26
C ASN A 252 7.78 7.66 -0.81
N ILE A 253 7.80 6.65 -1.67
CA ILE A 253 8.41 5.33 -1.38
C ILE A 253 9.76 5.25 -2.09
N THR A 254 10.80 4.91 -1.33
CA THR A 254 12.08 4.46 -1.90
C THR A 254 12.17 2.95 -1.71
N GLY A 255 12.04 2.21 -2.81
CA GLY A 255 12.01 0.75 -2.81
C GLY A 255 13.21 0.14 -3.53
N SER A 256 13.79 -0.93 -3.00
CA SER A 256 14.80 -1.68 -3.73
C SER A 256 14.87 -3.15 -3.37
N ASP A 257 15.42 -3.94 -4.30
CA ASP A 257 15.76 -5.35 -4.09
C ASP A 257 14.55 -6.17 -3.60
N CYS A 258 13.45 -6.10 -4.37
CA CYS A 258 12.26 -6.90 -4.13
C CYS A 258 11.64 -7.38 -5.44
N ARG A 259 10.73 -8.35 -5.35
CA ARG A 259 10.05 -8.88 -6.53
C ARG A 259 8.90 -7.98 -6.97
N GLN A 260 8.15 -7.51 -5.98
CA GLN A 260 6.97 -6.68 -6.17
C GLN A 260 6.96 -5.57 -5.11
N LEU A 261 6.92 -4.30 -5.53
CA LEU A 261 7.03 -3.18 -4.58
C LEU A 261 5.67 -2.70 -4.08
N VAL A 262 4.76 -2.32 -4.97
CA VAL A 262 3.40 -1.91 -4.62
C VAL A 262 2.40 -2.81 -5.33
N HIS A 263 1.44 -3.32 -4.57
CA HIS A 263 0.41 -4.25 -5.01
C HIS A 263 -0.96 -3.79 -4.57
N VAL A 264 -1.92 -3.76 -5.49
CA VAL A 264 -3.31 -3.45 -5.18
C VAL A 264 -4.24 -4.43 -5.87
N GLU A 265 -5.14 -5.03 -5.09
CA GLU A 265 -6.21 -5.90 -5.58
C GLU A 265 -7.56 -5.36 -5.12
N ASN A 266 -8.50 -5.25 -6.05
CA ASN A 266 -9.86 -4.80 -5.74
C ASN A 266 -9.88 -3.49 -4.93
N GLY A 267 -9.06 -2.53 -5.38
CA GLY A 267 -8.93 -1.20 -4.80
C GLY A 267 -9.68 -0.13 -5.59
N LYS A 268 -10.11 0.94 -4.90
CA LYS A 268 -10.80 2.07 -5.50
C LYS A 268 -10.38 3.44 -4.97
N HIS A 269 -10.54 4.48 -5.78
CA HIS A 269 -10.33 5.87 -5.36
C HIS A 269 -8.96 6.10 -4.72
N PHE A 270 -7.89 5.70 -5.42
CA PHE A 270 -6.56 5.72 -4.83
C PHE A 270 -5.51 6.40 -5.68
N VAL A 271 -4.44 6.82 -5.01
CA VAL A 271 -3.29 7.46 -5.62
C VAL A 271 -2.01 6.76 -5.22
N ILE A 272 -1.20 6.37 -6.19
CA ILE A 272 0.16 5.90 -5.99
C ILE A 272 1.09 6.96 -6.58
N ARG A 273 1.97 7.57 -5.78
CA ARG A 273 2.82 8.64 -6.31
C ARG A 273 4.19 8.79 -5.68
N ASN A 274 5.10 9.44 -6.39
CA ASN A 274 6.45 9.76 -5.91
C ASN A 274 7.19 8.50 -5.44
N ILE A 275 7.33 7.53 -6.34
CA ILE A 275 8.07 6.30 -6.05
C ILE A 275 9.40 6.33 -6.78
N THR A 276 10.47 6.02 -6.05
CA THR A 276 11.78 5.71 -6.63
C THR A 276 12.08 4.25 -6.35
N ALA A 277 12.23 3.46 -7.41
CA ALA A 277 12.42 2.02 -7.31
C ALA A 277 13.67 1.56 -8.05
N ARG A 278 14.44 0.66 -7.44
CA ARG A 278 15.63 0.07 -8.08
C ARG A 278 15.67 -1.45 -7.88
N ASN A 279 16.07 -2.19 -8.90
CA ASN A 279 16.23 -3.65 -8.82
C ASN A 279 14.92 -4.34 -8.40
N ILE A 280 13.84 -4.02 -9.09
CA ILE A 280 12.56 -4.73 -8.91
C ILE A 280 12.50 -5.84 -9.94
N THR A 281 13.11 -6.99 -9.62
CA THR A 281 13.42 -8.04 -10.60
C THR A 281 12.85 -9.41 -10.22
N PRO A 282 12.76 -10.36 -11.18
CA PRO A 282 12.37 -11.74 -10.90
C PRO A 282 13.29 -12.53 -9.96
N ASP A 283 14.48 -11.99 -9.65
CA ASP A 283 15.51 -12.69 -8.87
C ASP A 283 15.12 -12.80 -7.39
N PHE A 284 14.34 -11.84 -6.89
CA PHE A 284 13.79 -11.85 -5.54
C PHE A 284 12.50 -12.67 -5.48
N SER A 285 12.21 -13.28 -4.34
CA SER A 285 10.97 -14.03 -4.02
C SER A 285 10.52 -15.00 -5.12
N LYS A 286 11.47 -15.61 -5.84
CA LYS A 286 11.24 -16.35 -7.10
C LYS A 286 10.21 -17.49 -6.97
N LYS A 287 10.15 -18.12 -5.79
CA LYS A 287 9.26 -19.26 -5.50
C LYS A 287 7.92 -18.86 -4.86
N ALA A 288 7.70 -17.57 -4.59
CA ALA A 288 6.51 -17.11 -3.89
C ALA A 288 5.26 -17.05 -4.77
N GLY A 289 5.38 -17.17 -6.09
CA GLY A 289 4.22 -17.19 -6.99
C GLY A 289 3.57 -15.82 -7.24
N ILE A 290 4.15 -14.73 -6.76
CA ILE A 290 3.72 -13.37 -7.08
C ILE A 290 4.30 -12.91 -8.43
N ASP A 291 3.62 -11.99 -9.11
CA ASP A 291 4.17 -11.33 -10.29
C ASP A 291 5.34 -10.40 -9.93
N ASN A 292 6.25 -10.17 -10.87
CA ASN A 292 7.31 -9.18 -10.72
C ASN A 292 6.89 -7.83 -11.30
N ALA A 293 6.82 -6.78 -10.46
CA ALA A 293 6.45 -5.42 -10.88
C ALA A 293 6.81 -4.38 -9.81
N THR A 294 7.22 -3.18 -10.20
CA THR A 294 7.25 -2.03 -9.27
C THR A 294 5.83 -1.68 -8.82
N VAL A 295 4.86 -1.68 -9.73
CA VAL A 295 3.44 -1.51 -9.39
C VAL A 295 2.62 -2.60 -10.07
N ALA A 296 1.91 -3.40 -9.27
CA ALA A 296 0.98 -4.42 -9.70
C ALA A 296 -0.45 -4.02 -9.28
N ILE A 297 -1.37 -3.95 -10.24
CA ILE A 297 -2.76 -3.55 -10.02
C ILE A 297 -3.67 -4.60 -10.63
N TYR A 298 -4.59 -5.15 -9.85
CA TYR A 298 -5.54 -6.14 -10.30
C TYR A 298 -6.97 -5.74 -9.97
N GLY A 299 -7.81 -5.71 -11.00
CA GLY A 299 -9.24 -5.44 -10.89
C GLY A 299 -9.65 -4.23 -10.07
N CYS A 300 -8.93 -3.12 -10.27
CA CYS A 300 -9.17 -1.85 -9.62
C CYS A 300 -9.96 -0.87 -10.50
N ASP A 301 -10.56 0.15 -9.88
CA ASP A 301 -11.30 1.22 -10.56
C ASP A 301 -10.95 2.58 -9.94
N ASN A 302 -10.96 3.63 -10.74
CA ASN A 302 -10.76 5.02 -10.30
C ASN A 302 -9.45 5.24 -9.55
N PHE A 303 -8.32 5.28 -10.27
CA PHE A 303 -7.01 5.46 -9.66
C PHE A 303 -6.03 6.30 -10.48
N VAL A 304 -5.02 6.83 -9.79
CA VAL A 304 -3.94 7.60 -10.40
C VAL A 304 -2.59 7.04 -9.96
N ILE A 305 -1.70 6.85 -10.94
CA ILE A 305 -0.29 6.54 -10.69
C ILE A 305 0.54 7.68 -11.29
N ASP A 306 1.32 8.38 -10.44
CA ASP A 306 2.01 9.60 -10.84
C ASP A 306 3.45 9.68 -10.32
N ASN A 307 4.37 10.17 -11.13
CA ASN A 307 5.76 10.42 -10.74
C ASN A 307 6.47 9.17 -10.19
N ILE A 308 6.71 8.20 -11.07
CA ILE A 308 7.36 6.93 -10.74
C ILE A 308 8.68 6.83 -11.51
N ASN A 309 9.78 6.72 -10.78
CA ASN A 309 11.12 6.59 -11.32
C ASN A 309 11.65 5.17 -11.04
N MET A 310 12.00 4.44 -12.08
CA MET A 310 12.40 3.04 -12.01
C MET A 310 13.75 2.82 -12.69
N GLU A 311 14.64 2.13 -12.00
CA GLU A 311 15.90 1.63 -12.54
C GLU A 311 15.96 0.11 -12.37
N ASN A 312 16.34 -0.63 -13.41
CA ASN A 312 16.44 -2.10 -13.37
C ASN A 312 15.16 -2.74 -12.83
N SER A 313 14.02 -2.44 -13.47
CA SER A 313 12.70 -2.81 -12.99
C SER A 313 11.88 -3.55 -14.03
N ALA A 314 11.09 -4.49 -13.52
CA ALA A 314 10.03 -5.16 -14.26
C ALA A 314 8.94 -4.20 -14.77
N GLY A 315 8.86 -2.99 -14.20
CA GLY A 315 7.93 -1.93 -14.55
C GLY A 315 6.56 -2.10 -13.90
N MET A 316 5.48 -2.03 -14.68
CA MET A 316 4.11 -2.05 -14.17
C MET A 316 3.28 -3.15 -14.82
N LEU A 317 2.41 -3.76 -14.01
CA LEU A 317 1.43 -4.73 -14.47
C LEU A 317 0.04 -4.31 -14.00
N ILE A 318 -0.82 -3.92 -14.94
CA ILE A 318 -2.20 -3.54 -14.67
C ILE A 318 -3.09 -4.55 -15.37
N GLY A 319 -3.76 -5.41 -14.60
CA GLY A 319 -4.41 -6.61 -15.12
C GLY A 319 -5.77 -6.90 -14.49
N TYR A 320 -6.45 -7.88 -15.07
CA TYR A 320 -7.73 -8.38 -14.59
C TYR A 320 -7.63 -8.93 -13.17
N GLY A 321 -8.75 -8.89 -12.46
CA GLY A 321 -9.01 -9.87 -11.42
C GLY A 321 -9.17 -11.28 -12.01
N VAL A 322 -8.69 -12.30 -11.31
CA VAL A 322 -8.84 -13.70 -11.77
C VAL A 322 -9.31 -14.57 -10.62
N ILE A 323 -10.44 -15.27 -10.84
CA ILE A 323 -10.95 -16.28 -9.91
C ILE A 323 -11.06 -17.61 -10.64
N LYS A 324 -10.29 -18.62 -10.21
CA LYS A 324 -10.30 -19.97 -10.80
C LYS A 324 -10.16 -19.94 -12.34
N GLY A 325 -9.23 -19.13 -12.84
CA GLY A 325 -8.97 -18.96 -14.28
C GLY A 325 -9.97 -18.08 -15.03
N ARG A 326 -11.02 -17.55 -14.38
CA ARG A 326 -11.99 -16.64 -15.01
C ARG A 326 -11.56 -15.19 -14.83
N TYR A 327 -11.44 -14.48 -15.95
CA TYR A 327 -11.20 -13.04 -15.96
C TYR A 327 -12.46 -12.28 -15.51
N LEU A 328 -12.24 -11.40 -14.52
CA LEU A 328 -13.20 -10.53 -13.86
C LEU A 328 -12.56 -9.16 -13.64
N SER A 329 -13.38 -8.13 -13.44
CA SER A 329 -12.95 -6.78 -13.06
C SER A 329 -11.72 -6.32 -13.85
N ILE A 330 -11.88 -5.94 -15.12
CA ILE A 330 -10.76 -5.30 -15.81
C ILE A 330 -10.47 -3.91 -15.22
N PRO A 331 -9.21 -3.48 -15.07
CA PRO A 331 -8.95 -2.12 -14.63
C PRO A 331 -9.58 -1.05 -15.54
N GLN A 332 -10.18 -0.03 -14.94
CA GLN A 332 -10.86 1.06 -15.65
C GLN A 332 -10.72 2.39 -14.91
N ASN A 333 -10.94 3.50 -15.62
CA ASN A 333 -10.97 4.86 -15.06
C ASN A 333 -9.65 5.24 -14.36
N PHE A 334 -8.55 5.25 -15.09
CA PHE A 334 -7.26 5.56 -14.48
C PHE A 334 -6.35 6.43 -15.33
N LYS A 335 -5.37 7.03 -14.63
CA LYS A 335 -4.32 7.84 -15.23
C LYS A 335 -2.94 7.35 -14.80
N LEU A 336 -2.05 7.19 -15.77
CA LEU A 336 -0.60 7.09 -15.57
C LEU A 336 0.05 8.40 -16.02
N ASN A 337 0.90 8.98 -15.18
CA ASN A 337 1.59 10.21 -15.51
C ASN A 337 3.02 10.26 -14.96
N ASN A 338 3.93 10.88 -15.73
CA ASN A 338 5.32 11.11 -15.31
C ASN A 338 6.02 9.81 -14.91
N ILE A 339 6.11 8.86 -15.84
CA ILE A 339 6.68 7.54 -15.60
C ILE A 339 8.03 7.43 -16.31
N HIS A 340 9.08 7.11 -15.55
CA HIS A 340 10.43 6.91 -16.06
C HIS A 340 10.91 5.50 -15.73
N LEU A 341 11.41 4.78 -16.74
CA LEU A 341 11.97 3.44 -16.58
C LEU A 341 13.26 3.31 -17.40
N ASP A 342 14.35 2.96 -16.73
CA ASP A 342 15.64 2.71 -17.39
C ASP A 342 16.19 1.32 -17.03
N ASN A 343 16.20 0.42 -18.01
CA ASN A 343 16.78 -0.91 -17.92
C ASN A 343 18.10 -1.04 -18.72
N SER A 344 18.74 0.08 -19.06
CA SER A 344 20.01 0.10 -19.82
C SER A 344 21.12 -0.75 -19.20
N LYS A 345 21.13 -0.89 -17.87
CA LYS A 345 22.17 -1.59 -17.11
C LYS A 345 21.94 -3.11 -16.96
N LEU A 346 20.80 -3.64 -17.41
CA LEU A 346 20.52 -5.08 -17.31
C LEU A 346 20.92 -5.82 -18.59
N GLU A 347 21.46 -7.02 -18.46
CA GLU A 347 21.80 -7.86 -19.61
C GLU A 347 20.56 -8.57 -20.18
N TYR A 348 19.57 -8.86 -19.34
CA TYR A 348 18.37 -9.61 -19.70
C TYR A 348 17.12 -8.73 -19.84
N LYS A 349 16.13 -9.27 -20.55
CA LYS A 349 14.84 -8.60 -20.80
C LYS A 349 13.99 -8.52 -19.54
N LEU A 350 13.40 -7.34 -19.32
CA LEU A 350 12.25 -7.13 -18.45
C LEU A 350 11.05 -6.59 -19.24
N ARG A 351 9.85 -6.75 -18.67
CA ARG A 351 8.56 -6.46 -19.33
C ARG A 351 8.43 -5.00 -19.73
N GLY A 352 8.56 -4.09 -18.77
CA GLY A 352 8.16 -2.69 -18.94
C GLY A 352 6.77 -2.46 -18.38
N ILE A 353 5.87 -1.86 -19.15
CA ILE A 353 4.51 -1.55 -18.68
C ILE A 353 3.53 -2.37 -19.51
N GLN A 354 2.76 -3.23 -18.85
CA GLN A 354 1.70 -4.00 -19.48
C GLN A 354 0.36 -3.65 -18.84
N ILE A 355 -0.62 -3.28 -19.66
CA ILE A 355 -1.92 -2.77 -19.22
C ILE A 355 -3.01 -3.53 -19.94
N SER A 356 -3.99 -4.03 -19.18
CA SER A 356 -5.29 -4.44 -19.69
C SER A 356 -6.34 -3.46 -19.18
N SER A 357 -7.11 -2.86 -20.09
CA SER A 357 -8.16 -1.89 -19.73
C SER A 357 -9.39 -1.99 -20.62
N GLY A 358 -10.58 -1.69 -20.10
CA GLY A 358 -11.82 -1.92 -20.83
C GLY A 358 -13.08 -1.50 -20.08
N ASN A 359 -14.21 -2.01 -20.56
CA ASN A 359 -15.62 -1.74 -20.24
C ASN A 359 -16.21 -0.51 -20.93
N ALA A 360 -17.55 -0.47 -21.01
CA ALA A 360 -18.28 0.75 -21.33
C ALA A 360 -18.01 1.82 -20.25
N THR A 361 -18.10 3.10 -20.60
CA THR A 361 -17.85 4.23 -19.68
C THR A 361 -16.44 4.29 -19.08
N SER A 362 -15.47 3.60 -19.69
CA SER A 362 -14.09 3.54 -19.17
C SER A 362 -13.19 4.60 -19.80
N PHE A 363 -12.36 5.21 -18.94
CA PHE A 363 -11.38 6.22 -19.34
C PHE A 363 -9.96 5.80 -18.96
N VAL A 364 -9.02 5.92 -19.90
CA VAL A 364 -7.60 5.69 -19.64
C VAL A 364 -6.75 6.81 -20.24
N ALA A 365 -5.91 7.42 -19.42
CA ALA A 365 -4.92 8.40 -19.87
C ALA A 365 -3.50 7.99 -19.47
N ILE A 366 -2.60 7.97 -20.43
CA ILE A 366 -1.18 7.68 -20.23
C ILE A 366 -0.39 8.87 -20.78
N THR A 367 0.26 9.61 -19.90
CA THR A 367 0.91 10.87 -20.25
C THR A 367 2.34 10.95 -19.71
N ASN A 368 3.26 11.53 -20.48
CA ASN A 368 4.64 11.78 -20.06
C ASN A 368 5.34 10.50 -19.58
N VAL A 369 5.54 9.56 -20.51
CA VAL A 369 6.21 8.28 -20.25
C VAL A 369 7.52 8.22 -21.02
N ALA A 370 8.61 7.90 -20.33
CA ALA A 370 9.92 7.67 -20.92
C ALA A 370 10.48 6.32 -20.47
N MET A 371 10.70 5.39 -21.40
CA MET A 371 11.18 4.05 -21.12
C MET A 371 12.34 3.65 -22.03
N LYS A 372 13.37 3.01 -21.47
CA LYS A 372 14.51 2.46 -22.22
C LYS A 372 14.70 0.97 -21.92
N ARG A 373 14.89 0.18 -22.98
CA ARG A 373 14.99 -1.29 -22.95
C ARG A 373 13.79 -1.93 -22.24
N ALA A 374 12.61 -1.47 -22.60
CA ALA A 374 11.34 -1.91 -22.05
C ALA A 374 10.22 -1.68 -23.06
N THR A 375 9.15 -2.47 -22.96
CA THR A 375 7.99 -2.37 -23.86
C THR A 375 6.82 -1.72 -23.13
N LEU A 376 6.11 -0.82 -23.80
CA LEU A 376 4.76 -0.41 -23.41
C LEU A 376 3.75 -1.26 -24.17
N GLU A 377 2.97 -2.06 -23.47
CA GLU A 377 2.02 -3.02 -24.04
C GLU A 377 0.62 -2.76 -23.51
N LEU A 378 -0.30 -2.49 -24.44
CA LEU A 378 -1.70 -2.21 -24.15
C LEU A 378 -2.56 -3.34 -24.71
N HIS A 379 -3.40 -3.92 -23.86
CA HIS A 379 -4.38 -4.92 -24.22
C HIS A 379 -5.78 -4.37 -24.00
N ASN A 380 -6.68 -4.84 -24.85
CA ASN A 380 -8.10 -4.57 -24.77
C ASN A 380 -8.42 -3.07 -24.98
N GLN A 381 -9.70 -2.77 -25.11
CA GLN A 381 -10.18 -1.48 -25.58
C GLN A 381 -11.05 -0.79 -24.51
N PRO A 382 -10.55 0.25 -23.82
CA PRO A 382 -11.41 1.13 -23.03
C PRO A 382 -12.25 2.03 -23.96
N GLN A 383 -13.26 2.70 -23.42
CA GLN A 383 -14.10 3.59 -24.22
C GLN A 383 -13.27 4.77 -24.72
N HIS A 384 -12.50 5.42 -23.84
CA HIS A 384 -11.59 6.49 -24.23
C HIS A 384 -10.15 6.17 -23.81
N LEU A 385 -9.24 6.15 -24.78
CA LEU A 385 -7.81 5.94 -24.59
C LEU A 385 -7.00 7.15 -25.09
N PHE A 386 -6.26 7.77 -24.18
CA PHE A 386 -5.38 8.90 -24.47
C PHE A 386 -3.92 8.54 -24.20
N LEU A 387 -3.07 8.67 -25.21
CA LEU A 387 -1.62 8.61 -25.07
C LEU A 387 -1.01 9.95 -25.48
N ARG A 388 -0.20 10.54 -24.60
CA ARG A 388 0.49 11.82 -24.84
C ARG A 388 1.94 11.79 -24.37
N ASN A 389 2.85 12.30 -25.19
CA ASN A 389 4.26 12.48 -24.84
C ASN A 389 4.88 11.16 -24.37
N ILE A 390 4.87 10.18 -25.26
CA ILE A 390 5.34 8.82 -24.99
C ILE A 390 6.65 8.60 -25.73
N LYS A 391 7.72 8.28 -25.01
CA LYS A 391 9.04 7.96 -25.55
C LYS A 391 9.43 6.57 -25.07
N VAL A 392 9.41 5.57 -25.94
CA VAL A 392 9.74 4.19 -25.58
C VAL A 392 10.78 3.64 -26.54
N MET A 393 11.78 2.97 -26.00
CA MET A 393 12.81 2.27 -26.77
C MET A 393 12.96 0.84 -26.30
N GLN A 394 12.97 -0.10 -27.24
CA GLN A 394 13.23 -1.52 -27.00
C GLN A 394 14.19 -2.08 -28.06
N GLN A 395 15.08 -2.98 -27.65
CA GLN A 395 15.99 -3.62 -28.61
C GLN A 395 15.21 -4.47 -29.61
N SER A 396 15.55 -4.37 -30.90
CA SER A 396 14.90 -5.09 -32.00
C SER A 396 14.89 -6.60 -31.78
N THR A 397 15.98 -7.15 -31.22
CA THR A 397 16.12 -8.56 -30.85
C THR A 397 15.17 -9.02 -29.74
N THR A 398 14.65 -8.09 -28.95
CA THR A 398 13.74 -8.33 -27.82
C THR A 398 12.28 -8.23 -28.22
N GLY A 399 11.99 -7.40 -29.23
CA GLY A 399 10.66 -7.16 -29.79
C GLY A 399 10.28 -5.68 -29.85
N PRO A 400 9.01 -5.38 -30.18
CA PRO A 400 8.51 -4.01 -30.34
C PRO A 400 8.61 -3.17 -29.05
N ALA A 401 8.86 -1.87 -29.22
CA ALA A 401 8.87 -0.91 -28.12
C ALA A 401 7.46 -0.51 -27.66
N LEU A 402 6.53 -0.44 -28.61
CA LEU A 402 5.11 -0.21 -28.35
C LEU A 402 4.28 -1.34 -28.95
N LYS A 403 3.38 -1.89 -28.13
CA LYS A 403 2.41 -2.90 -28.54
C LYS A 403 0.99 -2.46 -28.23
N MET A 404 0.09 -2.60 -29.19
CA MET A 404 -1.34 -2.34 -29.03
C MET A 404 -2.13 -3.53 -29.54
N HIS A 405 -2.83 -4.19 -28.62
CA HIS A 405 -3.62 -5.40 -28.87
C HIS A 405 -5.10 -5.11 -28.56
N PHE A 406 -5.81 -4.51 -29.51
CA PHE A 406 -7.20 -4.07 -29.35
C PHE A 406 -8.22 -5.06 -29.92
N ASP A 407 -7.82 -5.99 -30.81
CA ASP A 407 -8.75 -6.98 -31.36
C ASP A 407 -8.75 -8.28 -30.56
N LEU A 408 -9.56 -8.32 -29.51
CA LEU A 408 -9.74 -9.51 -28.68
C LEU A 408 -11.05 -10.24 -28.96
N ARG A 409 -11.67 -10.08 -30.13
CA ARG A 409 -13.01 -10.65 -30.44
C ARG A 409 -13.08 -12.17 -30.37
N GLN A 410 -11.97 -12.86 -30.63
CA GLN A 410 -11.86 -14.32 -30.54
C GLN A 410 -11.34 -14.81 -29.17
N ASP A 411 -11.05 -13.88 -28.25
CA ASP A 411 -10.53 -14.17 -26.91
C ASP A 411 -11.62 -13.93 -25.86
N VAL A 412 -11.68 -14.76 -24.82
CA VAL A 412 -12.65 -14.62 -23.71
C VAL A 412 -12.57 -13.27 -23.00
N ARG A 413 -11.41 -12.60 -23.07
CA ARG A 413 -11.16 -11.25 -22.55
C ARG A 413 -11.83 -10.16 -23.39
N GLY A 414 -12.16 -10.44 -24.65
CA GLY A 414 -12.84 -9.50 -25.55
C GLY A 414 -14.23 -9.07 -25.08
N LYS A 415 -14.87 -9.81 -24.16
CA LYS A 415 -16.14 -9.39 -23.54
C LYS A 415 -16.06 -8.05 -22.81
N PHE A 416 -14.85 -7.65 -22.42
CA PHE A 416 -14.57 -6.40 -21.71
C PHE A 416 -14.23 -5.25 -22.66
N MET A 417 -14.25 -5.42 -23.99
CA MET A 417 -14.03 -4.31 -24.92
C MET A 417 -15.21 -3.34 -24.87
N ALA A 418 -14.91 -2.03 -24.85
CA ALA A 418 -15.89 -1.02 -25.21
C ALA A 418 -16.29 -1.16 -26.69
N LYS A 419 -17.59 -1.02 -26.98
CA LYS A 419 -18.14 -1.21 -28.34
C LYS A 419 -18.66 0.07 -28.99
N GLN A 420 -19.01 1.06 -28.18
CA GLN A 420 -19.68 2.29 -28.59
C GLN A 420 -18.94 3.50 -28.05
N ASP A 421 -19.02 4.60 -28.80
CA ASP A 421 -18.41 5.90 -28.52
C ASP A 421 -16.92 5.76 -28.20
N THR A 422 -16.22 4.94 -29.00
CA THR A 422 -14.83 4.60 -28.72
C THR A 422 -13.88 5.61 -29.34
N LEU A 423 -12.99 6.19 -28.52
CA LEU A 423 -12.03 7.21 -28.91
C LEU A 423 -10.60 6.73 -28.63
N LEU A 424 -9.78 6.67 -29.67
CA LEU A 424 -8.34 6.57 -29.56
C LEU A 424 -7.73 7.92 -29.88
N SER A 425 -6.93 8.46 -28.95
CA SER A 425 -6.20 9.68 -29.20
C SER A 425 -4.73 9.53 -28.89
N LEU A 426 -3.88 9.77 -29.90
CA LEU A 426 -2.43 9.64 -29.85
C LEU A 426 -1.79 10.99 -30.18
N ALA A 427 -0.92 11.52 -29.33
CA ALA A 427 -0.10 12.68 -29.70
C ALA A 427 1.32 12.60 -29.14
N ASN A 428 2.31 13.01 -29.94
CA ASN A 428 3.73 13.03 -29.57
C ASN A 428 4.21 11.66 -29.08
N ILE A 429 4.09 10.65 -29.94
CA ILE A 429 4.51 9.27 -29.62
C ILE A 429 5.74 8.92 -30.45
N HIS A 430 6.80 8.56 -29.74
CA HIS A 430 8.07 8.11 -30.30
C HIS A 430 8.41 6.73 -29.76
N ALA A 431 8.15 5.70 -30.56
CA ALA A 431 8.44 4.30 -30.24
C ALA A 431 9.50 3.77 -31.21
N VAL A 432 10.69 3.45 -30.70
CA VAL A 432 11.85 3.12 -31.54
C VAL A 432 12.65 1.92 -31.06
N ASN A 433 13.47 1.37 -31.94
CA ASN A 433 14.50 0.42 -31.56
C ASN A 433 15.83 1.13 -31.24
N GLU A 434 16.87 0.35 -30.96
CA GLU A 434 18.23 0.82 -30.65
C GLU A 434 18.89 1.62 -31.77
N THR A 435 18.44 1.47 -33.03
CA THR A 435 18.94 2.24 -34.18
C THR A 435 18.11 3.50 -34.47
N GLY A 436 17.06 3.77 -33.68
CA GLY A 436 16.15 4.89 -33.86
C GLY A 436 15.03 4.66 -34.88
N GLN A 437 14.92 3.45 -35.44
CA GLN A 437 13.84 3.09 -36.37
C GLN A 437 12.55 2.83 -35.59
N SER A 438 11.41 3.11 -36.23
CA SER A 438 10.08 2.81 -35.66
C SER A 438 9.97 1.35 -35.21
N SER A 439 9.53 1.13 -33.98
CA SER A 439 9.40 -0.20 -33.36
C SER A 439 8.04 -0.35 -32.70
N VAL A 440 7.04 -0.72 -33.51
CA VAL A 440 5.64 -0.84 -33.10
C VAL A 440 5.01 -2.13 -33.62
N ASP A 441 4.09 -2.69 -32.84
CA ASP A 441 3.23 -3.81 -33.25
C ASP A 441 1.79 -3.48 -32.83
N ILE A 442 0.90 -3.36 -33.81
CA ILE A 442 -0.48 -2.94 -33.62
C ILE A 442 -1.35 -3.91 -34.42
N ASP A 443 -2.24 -4.63 -33.73
CA ASP A 443 -3.08 -5.64 -34.37
C ASP A 443 -4.16 -5.03 -35.29
N ARG A 444 -4.98 -4.13 -34.74
CA ARG A 444 -6.07 -3.44 -35.44
C ARG A 444 -6.45 -2.17 -34.70
N ILE A 445 -6.84 -1.14 -35.45
CA ILE A 445 -7.54 0.02 -34.90
C ILE A 445 -9.01 -0.03 -35.36
N ASN A 446 -9.90 -0.32 -34.43
CA ASN A 446 -11.36 -0.42 -34.60
C ASN A 446 -12.14 0.62 -33.77
N HIS A 447 -11.45 1.63 -33.23
CA HIS A 447 -12.10 2.73 -32.52
C HIS A 447 -12.92 3.56 -33.51
N GLN A 448 -14.07 4.07 -33.06
CA GLN A 448 -14.97 4.87 -33.89
C GLN A 448 -14.37 6.24 -34.24
N VAL A 449 -13.67 6.85 -33.29
CA VAL A 449 -12.93 8.10 -33.49
C VAL A 449 -11.45 7.85 -33.22
N VAL A 450 -10.60 8.27 -34.16
CA VAL A 450 -9.15 8.12 -34.08
C VAL A 450 -8.49 9.45 -34.38
N ASN A 451 -7.85 10.05 -33.37
CA ASN A 451 -7.14 11.32 -33.49
C ASN A 451 -5.64 11.08 -33.31
N VAL A 452 -4.84 11.42 -34.33
CA VAL A 452 -3.39 11.16 -34.32
C VAL A 452 -2.62 12.41 -34.73
N GLU A 453 -1.64 12.76 -33.91
CA GLU A 453 -0.74 13.90 -34.16
C GLU A 453 0.70 13.51 -33.79
N ALA A 454 1.69 13.88 -34.62
CA ALA A 454 3.11 13.74 -34.30
C ALA A 454 3.52 12.34 -33.76
N VAL A 455 3.22 11.29 -34.53
CA VAL A 455 3.67 9.91 -34.26
C VAL A 455 4.75 9.49 -35.27
N ASN A 456 5.72 8.66 -34.86
CA ASN A 456 6.81 8.20 -35.73
C ASN A 456 6.52 6.89 -36.50
N PHE A 457 5.26 6.44 -36.54
CA PHE A 457 4.82 5.20 -37.16
C PHE A 457 3.48 5.37 -37.87
N ARG A 458 3.09 4.38 -38.69
CA ARG A 458 1.78 4.34 -39.34
C ARG A 458 0.83 3.43 -38.56
N LEU A 459 -0.43 3.84 -38.44
CA LEU A 459 -1.48 2.95 -37.93
C LEU A 459 -1.90 1.95 -39.01
N PRO A 460 -2.27 0.71 -38.64
CA PRO A 460 -2.90 -0.21 -39.59
C PRO A 460 -4.20 0.40 -40.12
N GLY A 461 -4.46 0.26 -41.42
CA GLY A 461 -5.67 0.79 -42.04
C GLY A 461 -6.92 0.21 -41.37
N GLN A 462 -7.99 1.01 -41.27
CA GLN A 462 -9.29 0.53 -40.80
C GLN A 462 -9.69 -0.65 -41.68
N GLY A 463 -9.54 -1.88 -41.17
CA GLY A 463 -10.04 -3.05 -41.87
C GLY A 463 -11.52 -2.84 -42.12
N ARG A 464 -11.92 -2.86 -43.40
CA ARG A 464 -13.32 -2.75 -43.84
C ARG A 464 -14.21 -3.77 -43.13
#